data_AF-A0A1F6DTF0-F1
#
_entry.id   AF-A0A1F6DTF0-F1
#
_cell.length_a   1.000
_cell.length_b   1.000
_cell.length_c   1.000
_cell.angle_alpha   90.00
_cell.angle_beta   90.00
_cell.angle_gamma   90.00
#
_symmetry.space_group_name_H-M   'P 1'
#
loop_
_entity.id
_entity.type
_entity.pdbx_description
1 polymer ?
#
loop_
_entity_poly.entity_id
_entity_poly.type
_entity_poly.pdbx_seq_one_letter_code
_entity_poly.pdbx_strand_id
1 'polypeptide(L)'
;MVRLREYATEFIVFGLKQARAAIFAGSFLFLLIISSHIPLFGLARYDFLFIAAVLIQVVLYYTKMETKDEVKVIFLFHIIGMVLELYKTSAMVGSWSYPEDGFFKIATVPLYSGFMYAAIGSYISQSWKVMQLEMKHYDHYLLSVALCALIYINFFTNHFIYDFRIFLIIAVFALFWRTTVYFTVTEHRRWMPLSIAFFLIAFFIWIAENIGTYVGAWQYPNQVQTWNVVSTQKVTSWFLMVIISFIIVAYLKHFKKDILKKSS
;
A
#
# COMPACT_ATOMS: atom_id res chain seq x y z
N MET A 1 27.40 -22.66 -13.84
CA MET A 1 26.19 -23.30 -13.27
C MET A 1 25.99 -22.97 -11.79
N VAL A 2 27.00 -23.05 -10.92
CA VAL A 2 26.87 -22.78 -9.47
C VAL A 2 26.31 -21.37 -9.16
N ARG A 3 26.88 -20.31 -9.75
CA ARG A 3 26.38 -18.93 -9.56
C ARG A 3 24.94 -18.71 -10.02
N LEU A 4 24.51 -19.39 -11.10
CA LEU A 4 23.13 -19.26 -11.59
C LEU A 4 22.14 -19.87 -10.61
N ARG A 5 22.50 -21.02 -10.01
CA ARG A 5 21.70 -21.66 -8.96
C ARG A 5 21.63 -20.79 -7.70
N GLU A 6 22.73 -20.15 -7.32
CA GLU A 6 22.76 -19.19 -6.19
C GLU A 6 21.83 -18.00 -6.45
N TYR A 7 21.92 -17.35 -7.61
CA TYR A 7 21.04 -16.23 -7.96
C TYR A 7 19.56 -16.64 -8.05
N ALA A 8 19.26 -17.81 -8.62
CA ALA A 8 17.89 -18.33 -8.66
C ALA A 8 17.35 -18.60 -7.25
N THR A 9 18.17 -19.18 -6.37
CA THR A 9 17.81 -19.42 -4.97
C THR A 9 17.57 -18.11 -4.23
N GLU A 10 18.47 -17.13 -4.39
CA GLU A 10 18.32 -15.80 -3.80
C GLU A 10 17.04 -15.10 -4.30
N PHE A 11 16.74 -15.19 -5.60
CA PHE A 11 15.52 -14.64 -6.19
C PHE A 11 14.24 -15.28 -5.60
N ILE A 12 14.23 -16.61 -5.44
CA ILE A 12 13.10 -17.31 -4.79
C ILE A 12 12.96 -16.87 -3.34
N VAL A 13 14.05 -16.79 -2.58
CA VAL A 13 14.03 -16.34 -1.19
C VAL A 13 13.56 -14.90 -1.08
N PHE A 14 13.97 -14.02 -2.00
CA PHE A 14 13.46 -12.65 -2.10
C PHE A 14 11.95 -12.66 -2.31
N GLY A 15 11.45 -13.44 -3.28
CA GLY A 15 10.02 -13.59 -3.53
C GLY A 15 9.24 -14.09 -2.30
N LEU A 16 9.76 -15.08 -1.58
CA LEU A 16 9.14 -15.57 -0.35
C LEU A 16 9.15 -14.53 0.78
N LYS A 17 10.22 -13.74 0.92
CA LYS A 17 10.27 -12.63 1.87
C LYS A 17 9.26 -11.54 1.51
N GLN A 18 9.09 -11.24 0.23
CA GLN A 18 8.07 -10.31 -0.24
C GLN A 18 6.65 -10.84 0.03
N ALA A 19 6.39 -12.12 -0.26
CA ALA A 19 5.12 -12.76 0.06
C ALA A 19 4.82 -12.74 1.56
N ARG A 20 5.82 -13.02 2.41
CA ARG A 20 5.70 -12.88 3.87
C ARG A 20 5.39 -11.44 4.27
N ALA A 21 6.07 -10.46 3.68
CA ALA A 21 5.82 -9.06 3.99
C ALA A 21 4.40 -8.62 3.55
N ALA A 22 3.91 -9.18 2.45
CA ALA A 22 2.59 -8.94 1.91
C ALA A 22 1.51 -9.86 2.49
N ILE A 23 1.74 -10.58 3.61
CA ILE A 23 0.81 -11.61 4.09
C ILE A 23 -0.60 -11.08 4.34
N PHE A 24 -0.75 -9.86 4.88
CA PHE A 24 -2.04 -9.20 5.02
C PHE A 24 -2.68 -8.97 3.66
N ALA A 25 -1.96 -8.30 2.75
CA ALA A 25 -2.43 -7.93 1.41
C ALA A 25 -2.82 -9.17 0.59
N GLY A 26 -1.98 -10.20 0.60
CA GLY A 26 -2.20 -11.45 -0.13
C GLY A 26 -3.39 -12.24 0.41
N SER A 27 -3.52 -12.35 1.75
CA SER A 27 -4.67 -13.01 2.37
C SER A 27 -5.97 -12.26 2.07
N PHE A 28 -5.93 -10.93 2.13
CA PHE A 28 -7.09 -10.10 1.82
C PHE A 28 -7.48 -10.19 0.34
N LEU A 29 -6.52 -10.10 -0.58
CA LEU A 29 -6.75 -10.27 -2.01
C LEU A 29 -7.31 -11.67 -2.35
N PHE A 30 -6.81 -12.71 -1.68
CA PHE A 30 -7.31 -14.06 -1.83
C PHE A 30 -8.79 -14.18 -1.41
N LEU A 31 -9.16 -13.62 -0.26
CA LEU A 31 -10.55 -13.62 0.21
C LEU A 31 -11.45 -12.79 -0.70
N LEU A 32 -10.94 -11.68 -1.23
CA LEU A 32 -11.61 -10.85 -2.19
C LEU A 32 -11.94 -11.64 -3.46
N ILE A 33 -10.99 -12.41 -4.00
CA ILE A 33 -11.22 -13.33 -5.13
C ILE A 33 -12.22 -14.44 -4.78
N ILE A 34 -12.05 -15.11 -3.63
CA ILE A 34 -12.93 -16.23 -3.27
C ILE A 34 -14.36 -15.76 -2.99
N SER A 35 -14.53 -14.56 -2.45
CA SER A 35 -15.85 -14.02 -2.11
C SER A 35 -16.80 -13.87 -3.31
N SER A 36 -16.28 -13.78 -4.55
CA SER A 36 -17.10 -13.81 -5.77
C SER A 36 -17.49 -15.22 -6.24
N HIS A 37 -16.97 -16.26 -5.60
CA HIS A 37 -17.14 -17.66 -6.03
C HIS A 37 -17.80 -18.56 -4.99
N ILE A 38 -18.00 -18.09 -3.75
CA ILE A 38 -18.58 -18.88 -2.67
C ILE A 38 -19.90 -18.26 -2.17
N PRO A 39 -20.84 -19.07 -1.66
CA PRO A 39 -22.00 -18.54 -0.98
C PRO A 39 -21.57 -17.86 0.34
N LEU A 40 -22.13 -16.67 0.60
CA LEU A 40 -21.86 -15.90 1.83
C LEU A 40 -22.99 -16.02 2.87
N PHE A 41 -23.91 -16.98 2.68
CA PHE A 41 -24.97 -17.33 3.64
C PHE A 41 -25.79 -16.14 4.16
N GLY A 42 -26.12 -15.18 3.28
CA GLY A 42 -26.89 -13.99 3.61
C GLY A 42 -26.07 -12.78 4.09
N LEU A 43 -24.74 -12.93 4.22
CA LEU A 43 -23.86 -11.81 4.49
C LEU A 43 -23.56 -11.04 3.19
N ALA A 44 -23.71 -9.72 3.22
CA ALA A 44 -23.31 -8.87 2.10
C ALA A 44 -21.79 -8.98 1.88
N ARG A 45 -21.35 -9.01 0.61
CA ARG A 45 -19.94 -9.27 0.28
C ARG A 45 -18.99 -8.26 0.90
N TYR A 46 -19.37 -6.99 0.92
CA TYR A 46 -18.55 -5.94 1.53
C TYR A 46 -18.42 -6.09 3.05
N ASP A 47 -19.46 -6.58 3.72
CA ASP A 47 -19.43 -6.85 5.16
C ASP A 47 -18.57 -8.07 5.47
N PHE A 48 -18.67 -9.12 4.64
CA PHE A 48 -17.77 -10.28 4.71
C PHE A 48 -16.30 -9.84 4.59
N LEU A 49 -15.96 -9.03 3.60
CA LEU A 49 -14.59 -8.55 3.40
C LEU A 49 -14.11 -7.70 4.56
N PHE A 50 -14.96 -6.83 5.11
CA PHE A 50 -14.61 -6.03 6.28
C PHE A 50 -14.31 -6.91 7.51
N ILE A 51 -15.22 -7.83 7.83
CA ILE A 51 -15.03 -8.78 8.95
C ILE A 51 -13.77 -9.61 8.73
N ALA A 52 -13.54 -10.10 7.51
CA ALA A 52 -12.39 -10.92 7.21
C ALA A 52 -11.07 -10.13 7.30
N ALA A 53 -11.04 -8.86 6.88
CA ALA A 53 -9.87 -7.99 7.07
C ALA A 53 -9.54 -7.78 8.56
N VAL A 54 -10.56 -7.55 9.39
CA VAL A 54 -10.40 -7.45 10.85
C VAL A 54 -9.88 -8.77 11.43
N LEU A 55 -10.41 -9.92 10.99
CA LEU A 55 -9.96 -11.23 11.45
C LEU A 55 -8.51 -11.51 11.04
N ILE A 56 -8.11 -11.19 9.80
CA ILE A 56 -6.69 -11.28 9.38
C ILE A 56 -5.83 -10.44 10.31
N GLN A 57 -6.21 -9.20 10.56
CA GLN A 57 -5.47 -8.28 11.44
C GLN A 57 -5.31 -8.85 12.86
N VAL A 58 -6.37 -9.42 13.41
CA VAL A 58 -6.40 -10.07 14.72
C VAL A 58 -5.47 -11.29 14.73
N VAL A 59 -5.53 -12.15 13.72
CA VAL A 59 -4.68 -13.34 13.60
C VAL A 59 -3.21 -12.94 13.50
N LEU A 60 -2.86 -11.97 12.65
CA LEU A 60 -1.47 -11.51 12.50
C LEU A 60 -0.92 -10.89 13.79
N TYR A 61 -1.76 -10.19 14.55
CA TYR A 61 -1.38 -9.65 15.86
C TYR A 61 -1.14 -10.75 16.90
N TYR A 62 -2.07 -11.69 17.07
CA TYR A 62 -1.96 -12.75 18.08
C TYR A 62 -0.89 -13.80 17.76
N THR A 63 -0.64 -14.07 16.47
CA THR A 63 0.50 -14.90 16.02
C THR A 63 1.84 -14.17 16.11
N LYS A 64 1.85 -12.91 16.58
CA LYS A 64 3.04 -12.05 16.72
C LYS A 64 3.76 -11.79 15.39
N MET A 65 3.07 -11.99 14.26
CA MET A 65 3.56 -11.52 12.96
C MET A 65 3.53 -10.00 12.90
N GLU A 66 2.53 -9.38 13.53
CA GLU A 66 2.40 -7.93 13.68
C GLU A 66 2.51 -7.50 15.14
N THR A 67 3.22 -6.41 15.37
CA THR A 67 3.40 -5.77 16.66
C THR A 67 2.29 -4.76 16.94
N LYS A 68 2.10 -4.37 18.20
CA LYS A 68 1.12 -3.33 18.58
C LYS A 68 1.33 -2.02 17.83
N ASP A 69 2.58 -1.65 17.55
CA ASP A 69 2.87 -0.44 16.78
C ASP A 69 2.55 -0.61 15.29
N GLU A 70 2.75 -1.79 14.72
CA GLU A 70 2.32 -2.10 13.35
C GLU A 70 0.78 -2.06 13.25
N VAL A 71 0.05 -2.55 14.26
CA VAL A 71 -1.42 -2.42 14.31
C VAL A 71 -1.88 -0.96 14.34
N LYS A 72 -1.19 -0.08 15.09
CA LYS A 72 -1.49 1.36 15.09
C LYS A 72 -1.25 1.99 13.72
N VAL A 73 -0.16 1.60 13.05
CA VAL A 73 0.14 2.03 11.68
C VAL A 73 -1.00 1.63 10.76
N ILE A 74 -1.42 0.37 10.79
CA ILE A 74 -2.51 -0.16 9.97
C ILE A 74 -3.80 0.62 10.23
N PHE A 75 -4.13 0.89 11.49
CA PHE A 75 -5.30 1.69 11.86
C PHE A 75 -5.22 3.13 11.29
N LEU A 76 -4.06 3.77 11.35
CA LEU A 76 -3.84 5.08 10.74
C LEU A 76 -4.05 5.05 9.22
N PHE A 77 -3.48 4.06 8.53
CA PHE A 77 -3.68 3.90 7.09
C PHE A 77 -5.13 3.58 6.72
N HIS A 78 -5.85 2.85 7.58
CA HIS A 78 -7.27 2.61 7.40
C HIS A 78 -8.06 3.93 7.41
N ILE A 79 -7.81 4.81 8.38
CA ILE A 79 -8.48 6.12 8.45
C ILE A 79 -8.11 6.98 7.23
N ILE A 80 -6.82 7.11 6.91
CA ILE A 80 -6.37 7.92 5.77
C ILE A 80 -6.97 7.41 4.46
N GLY A 81 -6.99 6.08 4.28
CA GLY A 81 -7.61 5.42 3.13
C GLY A 81 -9.11 5.72 3.05
N MET A 82 -9.84 5.55 4.15
CA MET A 82 -11.28 5.86 4.19
C MET A 82 -11.58 7.31 3.82
N VAL A 83 -10.79 8.28 4.29
CA VAL A 83 -10.97 9.70 3.94
C VAL A 83 -10.76 9.93 2.44
N LEU A 84 -9.74 9.32 1.85
CA LEU A 84 -9.48 9.41 0.42
C LEU A 84 -10.60 8.76 -0.39
N GLU A 85 -11.06 7.59 0.01
CA GLU A 85 -12.16 6.86 -0.62
C GLU A 85 -13.45 7.68 -0.59
N LEU A 86 -13.84 8.21 0.57
CA LEU A 86 -15.02 9.07 0.72
C LEU A 86 -14.98 10.28 -0.21
N TYR A 87 -13.81 10.89 -0.38
CA TYR A 87 -13.64 11.99 -1.32
C TYR A 87 -13.71 11.52 -2.79
N LYS A 88 -12.97 10.47 -3.15
CA LYS A 88 -12.82 10.01 -4.53
C LYS A 88 -14.07 9.35 -5.09
N THR A 89 -14.89 8.72 -4.25
CA THR A 89 -16.18 8.13 -4.65
C THR A 89 -17.37 9.07 -4.46
N SER A 90 -17.15 10.28 -3.93
CA SER A 90 -18.22 11.26 -3.77
C SER A 90 -18.86 11.61 -5.11
N ALA A 91 -20.14 11.99 -5.09
CA ALA A 91 -20.88 12.35 -6.31
C ALA A 91 -20.23 13.50 -7.10
N MET A 92 -19.47 14.37 -6.42
CA MET A 92 -18.74 15.47 -7.04
C MET A 92 -17.52 15.00 -7.86
N VAL A 93 -16.87 13.90 -7.45
CA VAL A 93 -15.59 13.46 -8.01
C VAL A 93 -15.74 12.20 -8.86
N GLY A 94 -16.52 11.21 -8.39
CA GLY A 94 -16.91 10.03 -9.15
C GLY A 94 -15.76 9.23 -9.76
N SER A 95 -14.59 9.17 -9.11
CA SER A 95 -13.41 8.51 -9.67
C SER A 95 -13.58 6.99 -9.80
N TRP A 96 -14.35 6.38 -8.90
CA TRP A 96 -14.83 4.99 -8.95
C TRP A 96 -16.03 4.83 -7.99
N SER A 97 -16.65 3.66 -7.99
CA SER A 97 -17.80 3.34 -7.15
C SER A 97 -17.72 1.94 -6.52
N TYR A 98 -18.48 1.76 -5.43
CA TYR A 98 -18.68 0.50 -4.72
C TYR A 98 -20.16 0.08 -4.85
N PRO A 99 -20.53 -0.69 -5.89
CA PRO A 99 -21.92 -0.93 -6.25
C PRO A 99 -22.65 -1.95 -5.38
N GLU A 100 -21.95 -2.85 -4.69
CA GLU A 100 -22.60 -3.94 -3.94
C GLU A 100 -23.12 -3.47 -2.59
N ASP A 101 -24.07 -4.21 -2.02
CA ASP A 101 -24.64 -3.92 -0.70
C ASP A 101 -23.64 -4.15 0.45
N GLY A 102 -23.94 -3.54 1.59
CA GLY A 102 -23.18 -3.71 2.83
C GLY A 102 -23.68 -2.78 3.93
N PHE A 103 -23.75 -3.30 5.16
CA PHE A 103 -24.08 -2.56 6.36
C PHE A 103 -22.90 -1.72 6.86
N PHE A 104 -21.68 -2.26 6.80
CA PHE A 104 -20.46 -1.58 7.24
C PHE A 104 -19.97 -0.60 6.17
N LYS A 105 -20.73 0.49 5.99
CA LYS A 105 -20.44 1.58 5.06
C LYS A 105 -20.52 2.94 5.75
N ILE A 106 -19.73 3.88 5.24
CA ILE A 106 -19.92 5.31 5.48
C ILE A 106 -20.29 5.93 4.13
N ALA A 107 -21.50 6.48 4.02
CA ALA A 107 -22.08 6.85 2.73
C ALA A 107 -22.02 5.69 1.72
N THR A 108 -21.33 5.85 0.59
CA THR A 108 -21.17 4.80 -0.43
C THR A 108 -19.93 3.92 -0.22
N VAL A 109 -19.10 4.21 0.78
CA VAL A 109 -17.78 3.57 0.94
C VAL A 109 -17.83 2.44 1.97
N PRO A 110 -17.54 1.19 1.59
CA PRO A 110 -17.45 0.07 2.52
C PRO A 110 -16.19 0.16 3.36
N LEU A 111 -16.28 -0.21 4.64
CA LEU A 111 -15.15 -0.08 5.57
C LEU A 111 -13.95 -0.98 5.19
N TYR A 112 -14.11 -2.03 4.39
CA TYR A 112 -12.94 -2.80 3.93
C TYR A 112 -12.02 -2.00 3.01
N SER A 113 -12.50 -0.94 2.34
CA SER A 113 -11.67 -0.14 1.44
C SER A 113 -10.50 0.51 2.18
N GLY A 114 -10.73 0.97 3.42
CA GLY A 114 -9.65 1.43 4.30
C GLY A 114 -8.57 0.37 4.52
N PHE A 115 -8.94 -0.91 4.62
CA PHE A 115 -7.97 -2.01 4.73
C PHE A 115 -7.16 -2.24 3.46
N MET A 116 -7.63 -1.83 2.28
CA MET A 116 -6.83 -1.86 1.05
C MET A 116 -5.62 -0.91 1.15
N TYR A 117 -5.79 0.25 1.77
CA TYR A 117 -4.67 1.17 2.07
C TYR A 117 -3.82 0.66 3.22
N ALA A 118 -4.46 0.11 4.26
CA ALA A 118 -3.75 -0.48 5.40
C ALA A 118 -2.85 -1.65 4.98
N ALA A 119 -3.22 -2.38 3.92
CA ALA A 119 -2.39 -3.43 3.33
C ALA A 119 -1.03 -2.90 2.83
N ILE A 120 -0.99 -1.70 2.26
CA ILE A 120 0.27 -1.04 1.83
C ILE A 120 1.12 -0.69 3.05
N GLY A 121 0.51 -0.10 4.08
CA GLY A 121 1.20 0.24 5.33
C GLY A 121 1.74 -0.98 6.09
N SER A 122 0.96 -2.07 6.15
CA SER A 122 1.39 -3.37 6.68
C SER A 122 2.57 -3.92 5.88
N TYR A 123 2.47 -3.96 4.54
CA TYR A 123 3.54 -4.44 3.67
C TYR A 123 4.85 -3.68 3.87
N ILE A 124 4.82 -2.34 3.90
CA ILE A 124 6.04 -1.52 4.10
C ILE A 124 6.62 -1.79 5.49
N SER A 125 5.77 -1.85 6.53
CA SER A 125 6.21 -2.12 7.90
C SER A 125 6.86 -3.50 8.06
N GLN A 126 6.24 -4.52 7.47
CA GLN A 126 6.76 -5.89 7.45
C GLN A 126 8.02 -6.00 6.62
N SER A 127 8.07 -5.36 5.45
CA SER A 127 9.26 -5.31 4.59
C SER A 127 10.46 -4.76 5.35
N TRP A 128 10.27 -3.70 6.14
CA TRP A 128 11.30 -3.13 7.00
C TRP A 128 11.92 -4.15 7.95
N LYS A 129 11.09 -5.00 8.54
CA LYS A 129 11.47 -6.02 9.52
C LYS A 129 12.07 -7.26 8.85
N VAL A 130 11.38 -7.82 7.85
CA VAL A 130 11.72 -9.09 7.18
C VAL A 130 13.00 -8.97 6.36
N MET A 131 13.20 -7.82 5.70
CA MET A 131 14.35 -7.56 4.84
C MET A 131 15.40 -6.65 5.50
N GLN A 132 15.22 -6.28 6.76
CA GLN A 132 16.14 -5.41 7.52
C GLN A 132 16.50 -4.13 6.75
N LEU A 133 15.47 -3.39 6.32
CA LEU A 133 15.67 -2.23 5.46
C LEU A 133 16.48 -1.14 6.18
N GLU A 134 17.46 -0.60 5.46
CA GLU A 134 18.26 0.54 5.92
C GLU A 134 18.38 1.57 4.79
N MET A 135 18.08 2.83 5.10
CA MET A 135 18.25 3.92 4.15
C MET A 135 19.59 4.60 4.37
N LYS A 136 20.27 4.96 3.27
CA LYS A 136 21.45 5.84 3.28
C LYS A 136 21.21 7.08 2.43
N HIS A 137 21.86 8.18 2.82
CA HIS A 137 21.73 9.51 2.21
C HIS A 137 20.26 9.99 2.19
N TYR A 138 19.62 9.90 3.36
CA TYR A 138 18.28 10.42 3.60
C TYR A 138 18.39 11.67 4.48
N ASP A 139 18.84 12.77 3.87
CA ASP A 139 19.34 13.93 4.60
C ASP A 139 18.25 15.02 4.82
N HIS A 140 17.15 14.95 4.07
CA HIS A 140 16.15 16.03 4.02
C HIS A 140 14.75 15.56 4.42
N TYR A 141 14.58 15.28 5.71
CA TYR A 141 13.31 14.83 6.28
C TYR A 141 12.18 15.86 6.09
N LEU A 142 12.41 17.13 6.42
CA LEU A 142 11.39 18.18 6.29
C LEU A 142 10.91 18.35 4.85
N LEU A 143 11.83 18.28 3.87
CA LEU A 143 11.47 18.31 2.45
C LEU A 143 10.64 17.08 2.05
N SER A 144 10.92 15.92 2.62
CA SER A 144 10.10 14.71 2.39
C SER A 144 8.68 14.87 2.92
N VAL A 145 8.51 15.49 4.10
CA VAL A 145 7.18 15.78 4.67
C VAL A 145 6.43 16.81 3.82
N ALA A 146 7.10 17.89 3.42
CA ALA A 146 6.51 18.89 2.53
C ALA A 146 6.07 18.28 1.18
N LEU A 147 6.92 17.42 0.60
CA LEU A 147 6.59 16.70 -0.63
C LEU A 147 5.38 15.77 -0.45
N CYS A 148 5.30 15.03 0.67
CA CYS A 148 4.13 14.20 0.97
C CYS A 148 2.85 15.03 1.11
N ALA A 149 2.93 16.19 1.76
CA ALA A 149 1.79 17.10 1.87
C ALA A 149 1.33 17.61 0.50
N LEU A 150 2.26 18.01 -0.37
CA LEU A 150 1.96 18.45 -1.74
C LEU A 150 1.34 17.33 -2.59
N ILE A 151 1.84 16.10 -2.47
CA ILE A 151 1.25 14.93 -3.12
C ILE A 151 -0.19 14.71 -2.63
N TYR A 152 -0.40 14.74 -1.32
CA TYR A 152 -1.71 14.50 -0.74
C TYR A 152 -2.71 15.58 -1.18
N ILE A 153 -2.31 16.87 -1.10
CA ILE A 153 -3.11 17.98 -1.61
C ILE A 153 -3.45 17.78 -3.09
N ASN A 154 -2.46 17.44 -3.93
CA ASN A 154 -2.70 17.18 -5.35
C ASN A 154 -3.74 16.07 -5.58
N PHE A 155 -3.73 14.97 -4.81
CA PHE A 155 -4.77 13.96 -4.93
C PHE A 155 -6.18 14.45 -4.58
N PHE A 156 -6.32 15.46 -3.71
CA PHE A 156 -7.61 16.05 -3.36
C PHE A 156 -8.00 17.24 -4.24
N THR A 157 -7.07 17.82 -4.99
CA THR A 157 -7.36 18.99 -5.82
C THR A 157 -7.33 18.70 -7.32
N ASN A 158 -6.70 17.61 -7.77
CA ASN A 158 -6.51 17.32 -9.21
C ASN A 158 -7.81 17.11 -10.00
N HIS A 159 -8.95 17.00 -9.33
CA HIS A 159 -10.25 17.01 -10.00
C HIS A 159 -10.70 18.44 -10.39
N PHE A 160 -10.30 19.45 -9.62
CA PHE A 160 -10.73 20.85 -9.80
C PHE A 160 -9.66 21.72 -10.46
N ILE A 161 -8.38 21.38 -10.26
CA ILE A 161 -7.24 22.11 -10.83
C ILE A 161 -6.36 21.15 -11.62
N TYR A 162 -5.36 21.71 -12.31
CA TYR A 162 -4.40 20.94 -13.07
C TYR A 162 -3.74 19.82 -12.24
N ASP A 163 -3.57 18.64 -12.83
CA ASP A 163 -2.89 17.52 -12.18
C ASP A 163 -1.35 17.70 -12.25
N PHE A 164 -0.78 18.19 -11.15
CA PHE A 164 0.66 18.45 -11.00
C PHE A 164 1.52 17.19 -10.79
N ARG A 165 0.98 15.97 -10.97
CA ARG A 165 1.69 14.71 -10.70
C ARG A 165 3.05 14.59 -11.36
N ILE A 166 3.21 15.02 -12.61
CA ILE A 166 4.50 14.93 -13.30
C ILE A 166 5.56 15.80 -12.62
N PHE A 167 5.19 17.03 -12.20
CA PHE A 167 6.09 17.91 -11.45
C PHE A 167 6.46 17.32 -10.09
N LEU A 168 5.50 16.69 -9.41
CA LEU A 168 5.75 16.00 -8.15
C LEU A 168 6.68 14.80 -8.34
N ILE A 169 6.52 14.03 -9.42
CA ILE A 169 7.44 12.92 -9.75
C ILE A 169 8.86 13.43 -9.99
N ILE A 170 9.02 14.53 -10.74
CA ILE A 170 10.33 15.16 -10.94
C ILE A 170 10.94 15.59 -9.59
N ALA A 171 10.14 16.19 -8.71
CA ALA A 171 10.58 16.58 -7.37
C ALA A 171 10.98 15.36 -6.51
N VAL A 172 10.28 14.23 -6.62
CA VAL A 172 10.66 12.96 -5.97
C VAL A 172 12.03 12.49 -6.46
N PHE A 173 12.26 12.47 -7.77
CA PHE A 173 13.56 12.07 -8.31
C PHE A 173 14.66 13.02 -7.86
N ALA A 174 14.43 14.33 -7.90
CA ALA A 174 15.40 15.32 -7.44
C ALA A 174 15.71 15.17 -5.94
N LEU A 175 14.72 14.91 -5.10
CA LEU A 175 14.89 14.79 -3.65
C LEU A 175 15.62 13.49 -3.26
N PHE A 176 15.28 12.37 -3.91
CA PHE A 176 15.77 11.04 -3.54
C PHE A 176 16.88 10.51 -4.46
N TRP A 177 17.48 11.33 -5.32
CA TRP A 177 18.44 10.87 -6.32
C TRP A 177 19.68 10.16 -5.74
N ARG A 178 20.11 10.54 -4.53
CA ARG A 178 21.21 9.87 -3.80
C ARG A 178 20.73 8.84 -2.78
N THR A 179 19.43 8.81 -2.50
CA THR A 179 18.87 7.97 -1.44
C THR A 179 18.81 6.53 -1.91
N THR A 180 19.43 5.65 -1.13
CA THR A 180 19.53 4.22 -1.43
C THR A 180 18.90 3.42 -0.30
N VAL A 181 18.16 2.39 -0.66
CA VAL A 181 17.63 1.41 0.30
C VAL A 181 18.47 0.14 0.19
N TYR A 182 18.96 -0.31 1.34
CA TYR A 182 19.64 -1.58 1.50
C TYR A 182 18.68 -2.59 2.10
N PHE A 183 18.82 -3.84 1.69
CA PHE A 183 17.98 -4.95 2.14
C PHE A 183 18.76 -6.25 2.12
N THR A 184 18.40 -7.17 3.02
CA THR A 184 19.06 -8.46 3.19
C THR A 184 18.14 -9.59 2.74
N VAL A 185 18.52 -10.29 1.68
CA VAL A 185 17.73 -11.39 1.09
C VAL A 185 18.08 -12.72 1.74
N THR A 186 19.34 -13.13 1.66
CA THR A 186 19.88 -14.30 2.37
C THR A 186 20.90 -13.81 3.40
N GLU A 187 22.19 -14.01 3.16
CA GLU A 187 23.28 -13.44 3.96
C GLU A 187 23.85 -12.16 3.34
N HIS A 188 23.63 -11.97 2.04
CA HIS A 188 24.15 -10.83 1.31
C HIS A 188 23.22 -9.62 1.39
N ARG A 189 23.83 -8.48 1.70
CA ARG A 189 23.17 -7.18 1.68
C ARG A 189 23.16 -6.64 0.25
N ARG A 190 21.96 -6.40 -0.27
CA ARG A 190 21.69 -5.82 -1.59
C ARG A 190 21.23 -4.37 -1.43
N TRP A 191 21.22 -3.62 -2.52
CA TRP A 191 20.77 -2.24 -2.53
C TRP A 191 20.07 -1.89 -3.84
N MET A 192 19.22 -0.88 -3.78
CA MET A 192 18.67 -0.21 -4.97
C MET A 192 18.40 1.27 -4.67
N PRO A 193 18.36 2.15 -5.68
CA PRO A 193 17.84 3.50 -5.53
C PRO A 193 16.41 3.48 -4.97
N LEU A 194 16.12 4.37 -4.02
CA LEU A 194 14.82 4.37 -3.34
C LEU A 194 13.65 4.60 -4.31
N SER A 195 13.83 5.48 -5.30
CA SER A 195 12.83 5.72 -6.34
C SER A 195 12.50 4.48 -7.19
N ILE A 196 13.48 3.58 -7.40
CA ILE A 196 13.24 2.31 -8.09
C ILE A 196 12.37 1.39 -7.21
N ALA A 197 12.64 1.34 -5.90
CA ALA A 197 11.79 0.59 -4.98
C ALA A 197 10.34 1.10 -5.00
N PHE A 198 10.13 2.43 -4.99
CA PHE A 198 8.79 3.01 -5.10
C PHE A 198 8.08 2.63 -6.39
N PHE A 199 8.79 2.68 -7.53
CA PHE A 199 8.23 2.27 -8.81
C PHE A 199 7.82 0.80 -8.83
N LEU A 200 8.69 -0.10 -8.33
CA LEU A 200 8.38 -1.53 -8.27
C LEU A 200 7.16 -1.81 -7.39
N ILE A 201 7.08 -1.20 -6.20
CA ILE A 201 5.92 -1.36 -5.32
C ILE A 201 4.66 -0.85 -6.00
N ALA A 202 4.71 0.33 -6.62
CA ALA A 202 3.57 0.91 -7.35
C ALA A 202 3.08 0.04 -8.51
N PHE A 203 4.02 -0.58 -9.24
CA PHE A 203 3.71 -1.51 -10.31
C PHE A 203 2.97 -2.76 -9.81
N PHE A 204 3.43 -3.38 -8.72
CA PHE A 204 2.73 -4.54 -8.14
C PHE A 204 1.38 -4.17 -7.51
N ILE A 205 1.23 -2.97 -6.96
CA ILE A 205 -0.07 -2.47 -6.50
C ILE A 205 -1.02 -2.32 -7.70
N TRP A 206 -0.55 -1.78 -8.83
CA TRP A 206 -1.37 -1.68 -10.04
C TRP A 206 -1.81 -3.05 -10.57
N ILE A 207 -0.97 -4.09 -10.47
CA ILE A 207 -1.37 -5.47 -10.76
C ILE A 207 -2.49 -5.92 -9.81
N ALA A 208 -2.32 -5.70 -8.49
CA ALA A 208 -3.34 -6.06 -7.51
C ALA A 208 -4.67 -5.31 -7.72
N GLU A 209 -4.61 -4.06 -8.16
CA GLU A 209 -5.78 -3.26 -8.55
C GLU A 209 -6.49 -3.82 -9.78
N ASN A 210 -5.76 -4.31 -10.78
CA ASN A 210 -6.38 -5.00 -11.93
C ASN A 210 -7.11 -6.26 -11.47
N ILE A 211 -6.50 -7.06 -10.59
CA ILE A 211 -7.15 -8.25 -10.02
C ILE A 211 -8.39 -7.83 -9.22
N GLY A 212 -8.28 -6.84 -8.34
CA GLY A 212 -9.37 -6.36 -7.48
C GLY A 212 -10.57 -5.85 -8.29
N THR A 213 -10.33 -5.02 -9.30
CA THR A 213 -11.40 -4.53 -10.20
C THR A 213 -12.01 -5.66 -11.04
N TYR A 214 -11.21 -6.64 -11.46
CA TYR A 214 -11.70 -7.80 -12.23
C TYR A 214 -12.72 -8.63 -11.44
N VAL A 215 -12.48 -8.84 -10.15
CA VAL A 215 -13.41 -9.57 -9.28
C VAL A 215 -14.42 -8.65 -8.58
N GLY A 216 -14.55 -7.40 -9.04
CA GLY A 216 -15.61 -6.47 -8.65
C GLY A 216 -15.43 -5.75 -7.31
N ALA A 217 -14.22 -5.68 -6.75
CA ALA A 217 -14.02 -4.98 -5.47
C ALA A 217 -14.37 -3.49 -5.54
N TRP A 218 -14.20 -2.85 -6.69
CA TRP A 218 -14.73 -1.53 -7.01
C TRP A 218 -14.78 -1.42 -8.53
N GLN A 219 -15.47 -0.41 -9.03
CA GLN A 219 -15.64 -0.22 -10.48
C GLN A 219 -15.23 1.19 -10.88
N TYR A 220 -14.33 1.26 -11.87
CA TYR A 220 -14.08 2.52 -12.58
C TYR A 220 -15.23 2.86 -13.54
N PRO A 221 -15.47 4.14 -13.87
CA PRO A 221 -16.53 4.54 -14.80
C PRO A 221 -16.48 3.83 -16.17
N ASN A 222 -15.28 3.54 -16.65
CA ASN A 222 -15.05 2.81 -17.90
C ASN A 222 -15.10 1.28 -17.77
N GLN A 223 -15.42 0.75 -16.58
CA GLN A 223 -15.53 -0.69 -16.31
C GLN A 223 -16.96 -1.14 -15.95
N VAL A 224 -17.94 -0.22 -15.94
CA VAL A 224 -19.32 -0.50 -15.50
C VAL A 224 -20.00 -1.57 -16.36
N GLN A 225 -19.76 -1.56 -17.68
CA GLN A 225 -20.38 -2.52 -18.61
C GLN A 225 -19.47 -3.72 -18.90
N THR A 226 -18.18 -3.46 -19.12
CA THR A 226 -17.18 -4.49 -19.42
C THR A 226 -15.90 -4.18 -18.69
N TRP A 227 -15.27 -5.20 -18.10
CA TRP A 227 -13.98 -5.02 -17.46
C TRP A 227 -12.90 -4.73 -18.52
N ASN A 228 -12.07 -3.74 -18.22
CA ASN A 228 -10.91 -3.36 -19.01
C ASN A 228 -9.71 -3.19 -18.09
N VAL A 229 -8.50 -3.39 -18.62
CA VAL A 229 -7.26 -3.16 -17.87
C VAL A 229 -7.23 -1.72 -17.34
N VAL A 230 -6.92 -1.59 -16.05
CA VAL A 230 -6.85 -0.29 -15.37
C VAL A 230 -5.75 0.56 -16.00
N SER A 231 -6.05 1.82 -16.31
CA SER A 231 -5.11 2.74 -16.97
C SER A 231 -3.73 2.73 -16.31
N THR A 232 -2.67 2.68 -17.13
CA THR A 232 -1.27 2.75 -16.66
C THR A 232 -0.95 4.07 -15.96
N GLN A 233 -1.77 5.12 -16.16
CA GLN A 233 -1.69 6.35 -15.37
C GLN A 233 -1.91 6.11 -13.87
N LYS A 234 -2.53 5.00 -13.47
CA LYS A 234 -2.65 4.64 -12.05
C LYS A 234 -1.31 4.24 -11.44
N VAL A 235 -0.36 3.72 -12.22
CA VAL A 235 1.01 3.45 -11.75
C VAL A 235 1.66 4.73 -11.22
N THR A 236 1.46 5.88 -11.88
CA THR A 236 2.01 7.16 -11.39
C THR A 236 1.29 7.66 -10.13
N SER A 237 0.00 7.34 -9.97
CA SER A 237 -0.73 7.61 -8.72
C SER A 237 -0.18 6.75 -7.58
N TRP A 238 -0.02 5.44 -7.81
CA TRP A 238 0.54 4.54 -6.80
C TRP A 238 1.98 4.88 -6.47
N PHE A 239 2.78 5.29 -7.44
CA PHE A 239 4.15 5.74 -7.21
C PHE A 239 4.19 6.86 -6.17
N LEU A 240 3.35 7.88 -6.31
CA LEU A 240 3.27 8.96 -5.33
C LEU A 240 2.64 8.53 -3.99
N MET A 241 1.63 7.65 -4.02
CA MET A 241 0.97 7.15 -2.81
C MET A 241 1.89 6.29 -1.92
N VAL A 242 2.72 5.45 -2.55
CA VAL A 242 3.71 4.62 -1.87
C VAL A 242 4.71 5.49 -1.11
N ILE A 243 5.07 6.66 -1.64
CA ILE A 243 5.99 7.59 -0.99
C ILE A 243 5.38 8.12 0.31
N ILE A 244 4.13 8.59 0.28
CA ILE A 244 3.43 9.01 1.51
C ILE A 244 3.47 7.88 2.53
N SER A 245 3.12 6.67 2.09
CA SER A 245 3.04 5.51 2.96
C SER A 245 4.40 5.16 3.58
N PHE A 246 5.45 5.19 2.75
CA PHE A 246 6.80 4.89 3.16
C PHE A 246 7.36 5.92 4.14
N ILE A 247 7.15 7.22 3.89
CA ILE A 247 7.61 8.29 4.77
C ILE A 247 6.90 8.25 6.14
N ILE A 248 5.60 7.95 6.18
CA ILE A 248 4.86 7.76 7.43
C ILE A 248 5.48 6.62 8.24
N VAL A 249 5.69 5.45 7.62
CA VAL A 249 6.29 4.29 8.30
C VAL A 249 7.73 4.57 8.72
N ALA A 250 8.53 5.17 7.84
CA ALA A 250 9.91 5.54 8.12
C ALA A 250 9.99 6.47 9.33
N TYR A 251 9.13 7.50 9.40
CA TYR A 251 9.07 8.40 10.54
C TYR A 251 8.75 7.65 11.84
N LEU A 252 7.71 6.80 11.85
CA LEU A 252 7.32 6.05 13.04
C LEU A 252 8.43 5.09 13.51
N LYS A 253 9.24 4.54 12.59
CA LYS A 253 10.39 3.69 12.92
C LYS A 253 11.62 4.49 13.39
N HIS A 254 11.92 5.64 12.79
CA HIS A 254 13.07 6.48 13.15
C HIS A 254 12.84 7.28 14.44
N PHE A 255 11.68 7.93 14.59
CA PHE A 255 11.32 8.69 15.78
C PHE A 255 11.41 7.84 17.06
N LYS A 256 11.03 6.56 16.96
CA LYS A 256 11.17 5.61 18.07
C LYS A 256 12.62 5.29 18.43
N LYS A 257 13.53 5.19 17.44
CA LYS A 257 14.96 4.99 17.71
C LYS A 257 15.57 6.19 18.44
N ASP A 258 15.17 7.40 18.09
CA ASP A 258 15.70 8.62 18.71
C ASP A 258 15.15 8.85 20.12
N ILE A 259 13.89 8.49 20.39
CA ILE A 259 13.34 8.49 21.75
C ILE A 259 14.03 7.45 22.62
N LEU A 260 14.18 6.22 22.15
CA LEU A 260 14.83 5.15 22.93
C LEU A 260 16.29 5.47 23.27
N LYS A 261 17.01 6.17 22.37
CA LYS A 261 18.37 6.68 22.62
C LYS A 261 18.43 7.83 23.62
N LYS A 262 17.35 8.62 23.77
CA LYS A 262 17.28 9.72 24.75
C LYS A 262 16.83 9.24 26.14
N SER A 263 16.22 8.06 26.23
CA SER A 263 15.75 7.45 27.48
C SER A 263 16.71 6.40 28.08
N SER A 264 17.85 6.17 27.44
CA SER A 264 18.95 5.28 27.86
C SER A 264 20.18 6.10 28.23
#